data_AF-A0A4C1YJ80-F1
#
_entry.id   AF-A0A4C1YJ80-F1
#
_cell.length_a   1.000
_cell.length_b   1.000
_cell.length_c   1.000
_cell.angle_alpha   90.00
_cell.angle_beta   90.00
_cell.angle_gamma   90.00
#
_symmetry.space_group_name_H-M   'P 1'
#
loop_
_entity.id
_entity.type
_entity.pdbx_description
1 polymer ?
#
loop_
_entity_poly.entity_id
_entity_poly.type
_entity_poly.pdbx_seq_one_letter_code
_entity_poly.pdbx_strand_id
1 'polypeptide(L)'
;MCKNEYKYASQIAKRKCGDSISWAQLYKNLSSWPKIIGCEKNVKKFYNFTKHDNRHALDIDDGILAMKETNGTVLYDINTLKYIPIALPQKNCYKLSNNNYVTAVLTERGLFVQRSVENKSFVTELLLEVDQFILLENILYYNKQKDVYKCDMNSKDMMPKLLFTCEYNICGLQYSDDLVHLFTDCGEIFSYREDKKISRKMINCPEEWIKRKHATKPIFEQLAVLPDEKIAVTLDVYEKKTGPVIVASTFLEVFLIEVEFFPEERGNAHKKQKPNNILLFKRLLRLKERMRSTN
;
A
#
# COMPACT_ATOMS: atom_id res chain seq x y z
N MET A 1 18.77 -14.92 -3.72
CA MET A 1 19.43 -13.66 -4.14
C MET A 1 18.62 -12.46 -3.62
N CYS A 2 17.59 -11.95 -4.31
CA CYS A 2 16.78 -10.78 -3.85
C CYS A 2 16.31 -10.82 -2.38
N LYS A 3 15.72 -11.93 -1.94
CA LYS A 3 15.23 -12.10 -0.55
C LYS A 3 16.34 -11.98 0.49
N ASN A 4 17.56 -12.41 0.15
CA ASN A 4 18.70 -12.44 1.07
C ASN A 4 19.53 -11.15 0.99
N GLU A 5 19.65 -10.57 -0.20
CA GLU A 5 20.44 -9.34 -0.45
C GLU A 5 19.68 -8.08 -0.08
N TYR A 6 18.36 -8.06 -0.28
CA TYR A 6 17.52 -6.86 -0.10
C TYR A 6 16.28 -7.17 0.73
N LYS A 7 16.47 -7.72 1.95
CA LYS A 7 15.37 -8.26 2.79
C LYS A 7 14.14 -7.34 2.87
N TYR A 8 14.31 -6.05 3.17
CA TYR A 8 13.20 -5.10 3.29
C TYR A 8 12.53 -4.76 1.95
N ALA A 9 13.30 -4.32 0.94
CA ALA A 9 12.75 -4.04 -0.39
C ALA A 9 12.07 -5.28 -0.98
N SER A 10 12.61 -6.46 -0.68
CA SER A 10 12.02 -7.74 -1.05
C SER A 10 10.65 -7.95 -0.38
N GLN A 11 10.48 -7.65 0.91
CA GLN A 11 9.19 -7.77 1.61
C GLN A 11 8.12 -6.85 1.00
N ILE A 12 8.48 -5.59 0.72
CA ILE A 12 7.58 -4.66 0.04
C ILE A 12 7.23 -5.16 -1.34
N ALA A 13 8.24 -5.52 -2.13
CA ALA A 13 8.04 -6.01 -3.49
C ALA A 13 7.17 -7.28 -3.48
N LYS A 14 7.34 -8.17 -2.49
CA LYS A 14 6.51 -9.36 -2.32
C LYS A 14 5.06 -9.01 -1.96
N ARG A 15 4.84 -8.06 -1.06
CA ARG A 15 3.49 -7.56 -0.71
C ARG A 15 2.82 -6.87 -1.90
N LYS A 16 3.59 -6.08 -2.65
CA LYS A 16 3.18 -5.36 -3.87
C LYS A 16 3.10 -6.25 -5.11
N CYS A 17 3.43 -7.53 -5.04
CA CYS A 17 3.29 -8.48 -6.15
C CYS A 17 2.28 -9.60 -5.83
N GLY A 18 1.82 -9.66 -4.59
CA GLY A 18 0.97 -10.71 -4.06
C GLY A 18 1.63 -12.10 -4.04
N ASP A 19 0.87 -13.09 -3.57
CA ASP A 19 1.38 -14.46 -3.41
C ASP A 19 1.57 -15.21 -4.73
N SER A 20 0.96 -14.73 -5.80
CA SER A 20 0.94 -15.41 -7.10
C SER A 20 2.28 -15.44 -7.84
N ILE A 21 3.24 -14.60 -7.44
CA ILE A 21 4.53 -14.41 -8.12
C ILE A 21 5.66 -15.01 -7.31
N SER A 22 6.48 -15.84 -7.96
CA SER A 22 7.65 -16.43 -7.32
C SER A 22 8.77 -15.41 -7.11
N TRP A 23 9.63 -15.64 -6.11
CA TRP A 23 10.81 -14.79 -5.90
C TRP A 23 11.74 -14.72 -7.09
N ALA A 24 11.85 -15.81 -7.86
CA ALA A 24 12.64 -15.85 -9.09
C ALA A 24 12.08 -14.89 -10.15
N GLN A 25 10.76 -14.88 -10.35
CA GLN A 25 10.09 -13.96 -11.27
C GLN A 25 10.21 -12.50 -10.80
N LEU A 26 10.02 -12.24 -9.50
CA LEU A 26 10.19 -10.89 -8.97
C LEU A 26 11.61 -10.37 -9.16
N TYR A 27 12.63 -11.20 -8.90
CA TYR A 27 14.03 -10.85 -9.18
C TYR A 27 14.24 -10.57 -10.68
N LYS A 28 13.69 -11.43 -11.55
CA LYS A 28 13.74 -11.27 -13.02
C LYS A 28 13.15 -9.91 -13.42
N ASN A 29 11.97 -9.54 -12.92
CA ASN A 29 11.37 -8.23 -13.16
C ASN A 29 12.26 -7.09 -12.67
N LEU A 30 12.64 -7.11 -11.39
CA LEU A 30 13.47 -6.08 -10.75
C LEU A 30 14.78 -5.84 -11.51
N SER A 31 15.43 -6.92 -11.98
CA SER A 31 16.64 -6.85 -12.79
C SER A 31 16.44 -6.23 -14.18
N SER A 32 15.20 -6.20 -14.70
CA SER A 32 14.85 -5.62 -15.99
C SER A 32 14.44 -4.15 -15.92
N TRP A 33 14.22 -3.59 -14.72
CA TRP A 33 13.87 -2.17 -14.57
C TRP A 33 14.85 -1.18 -15.21
N PRO A 34 16.19 -1.38 -15.18
CA PRO A 34 17.12 -0.52 -15.90
C PRO A 34 16.90 -0.51 -17.43
N LYS A 35 16.17 -1.47 -17.97
CA LYS A 35 15.86 -1.60 -19.40
C LYS A 35 14.43 -1.17 -19.73
N ILE A 36 13.67 -0.66 -18.75
CA ILE A 36 12.24 -0.36 -18.88
C ILE A 36 11.93 0.59 -20.03
N ILE A 37 12.82 1.51 -20.35
CA ILE A 37 12.65 2.46 -21.46
C ILE A 37 12.50 1.73 -22.80
N GLY A 38 13.29 0.68 -23.03
CA GLY A 38 13.28 -0.08 -24.28
C GLY A 38 12.15 -1.09 -24.41
N CYS A 39 11.37 -1.32 -23.35
CA CYS A 39 10.28 -2.28 -23.35
C CYS A 39 9.00 -1.69 -23.93
N GLU A 40 8.19 -2.54 -24.57
CA GLU A 40 6.84 -2.19 -25.01
C GLU A 40 5.96 -1.86 -23.79
N LYS A 41 5.17 -0.80 -23.93
CA LYS A 41 4.29 -0.27 -22.88
C LYS A 41 2.90 -0.11 -23.44
N ASN A 42 1.93 -0.65 -22.73
CA ASN A 42 0.53 -0.54 -23.09
C ASN A 42 -0.18 0.38 -22.08
N VAL A 43 -0.60 1.56 -22.54
CA VAL A 43 -1.32 2.53 -21.71
C VAL A 43 -2.81 2.36 -21.94
N LYS A 44 -3.53 1.98 -20.89
CA LYS A 44 -4.99 1.78 -20.93
C LYS A 44 -5.68 2.66 -19.91
N LYS A 45 -6.72 3.37 -20.34
CA LYS A 45 -7.65 4.00 -19.40
C LYS A 45 -8.46 2.91 -18.71
N PHE A 46 -8.34 2.83 -17.40
CA PHE A 46 -9.03 1.83 -16.58
C PHE A 46 -10.33 2.36 -15.99
N TYR A 47 -10.32 3.59 -15.48
CA TYR A 47 -11.50 4.18 -14.85
C TYR A 47 -11.61 5.68 -15.10
N ASN A 48 -12.84 6.20 -15.07
CA ASN A 48 -13.16 7.62 -15.17
C ASN A 48 -14.13 8.01 -14.05
N PHE A 49 -13.70 8.91 -13.17
CA PHE A 49 -14.48 9.48 -12.10
C PHE A 49 -15.26 10.70 -12.59
N THR A 50 -16.42 10.93 -11.98
CA THR A 50 -17.25 12.10 -12.24
C THR A 50 -16.87 13.31 -11.39
N LYS A 51 -16.11 13.10 -10.32
CA LYS A 51 -15.69 14.13 -9.36
C LYS A 51 -14.18 14.28 -9.42
N HIS A 52 -13.68 15.49 -9.21
CA HIS A 52 -12.25 15.74 -9.08
C HIS A 52 -11.74 15.36 -7.67
N ASP A 53 -10.78 14.44 -7.58
CA ASP A 53 -10.05 14.08 -6.35
C ASP A 53 -8.64 13.58 -6.73
N ASN A 54 -7.62 13.90 -5.94
CA ASN A 54 -6.26 13.37 -6.14
C ASN A 54 -6.01 12.03 -5.44
N ARG A 55 -6.99 11.51 -4.70
CA ARG A 55 -6.90 10.26 -3.94
C ARG A 55 -8.01 9.29 -4.31
N HIS A 56 -8.39 9.28 -5.59
CA HIS A 56 -9.37 8.35 -6.11
C HIS A 56 -8.93 6.90 -6.01
N ALA A 57 -7.68 6.60 -6.37
CA ALA A 57 -7.08 5.29 -6.14
C ALA A 57 -6.22 5.35 -4.88
N LEU A 58 -6.33 4.32 -4.04
CA LEU A 58 -5.42 4.08 -2.93
C LEU A 58 -4.25 3.22 -3.41
N ASP A 59 -3.18 3.24 -2.62
CA ASP A 59 -2.05 2.33 -2.80
C ASP A 59 -2.55 0.88 -2.88
N ILE A 60 -2.07 0.18 -3.89
CA ILE A 60 -2.26 -1.24 -4.10
C ILE A 60 -1.59 -1.98 -2.95
N ASP A 61 -2.34 -2.86 -2.30
CA ASP A 61 -1.81 -3.73 -1.27
C ASP A 61 -2.38 -5.13 -1.46
N ASP A 62 -1.49 -6.13 -1.47
CA ASP A 62 -1.83 -7.55 -1.67
C ASP A 62 -2.67 -7.80 -2.95
N GLY A 63 -2.34 -7.10 -4.03
CA GLY A 63 -3.02 -7.25 -5.33
C GLY A 63 -4.41 -6.61 -5.41
N ILE A 64 -4.80 -5.83 -4.41
CA ILE A 64 -6.08 -5.13 -4.37
C ILE A 64 -5.87 -3.66 -4.70
N LEU A 65 -6.52 -3.21 -5.76
CA LEU A 65 -6.68 -1.79 -6.06
C LEU A 65 -8.00 -1.30 -5.46
N ALA A 66 -7.91 -0.45 -4.43
CA ALA A 66 -9.07 0.19 -3.84
C ALA A 66 -9.32 1.55 -4.49
N MET A 67 -10.55 1.80 -4.95
CA MET A 67 -10.96 3.06 -5.56
C MET A 67 -12.12 3.69 -4.79
N LYS A 68 -12.05 5.00 -4.59
CA LYS A 68 -13.11 5.80 -3.98
C LYS A 68 -14.16 6.17 -4.99
N GLU A 69 -15.39 5.82 -4.69
CA GLU A 69 -16.57 6.20 -5.44
C GLU A 69 -17.57 6.96 -4.57
N THR A 70 -18.60 7.53 -5.21
CA THR A 70 -19.63 8.34 -4.54
C THR A 70 -20.29 7.64 -3.36
N ASN A 71 -20.45 6.31 -3.44
CA ASN A 71 -21.18 5.50 -2.47
C ASN A 71 -20.27 4.68 -1.54
N GLY A 72 -18.94 4.85 -1.62
CA GLY A 72 -17.99 4.12 -0.80
C GLY A 72 -16.73 3.73 -1.55
N THR A 73 -15.97 2.82 -0.97
CA THR A 73 -14.73 2.29 -1.57
C THR A 73 -15.00 0.95 -2.24
N VAL A 74 -14.74 0.88 -3.54
CA VAL A 74 -14.83 -0.34 -4.36
C VAL A 74 -13.44 -0.98 -4.50
N LEU A 75 -13.40 -2.28 -4.73
CA LEU A 75 -12.15 -3.06 -4.74
C LEU A 75 -12.03 -3.84 -6.03
N TYR A 76 -10.83 -3.83 -6.62
CA TYR A 76 -10.51 -4.57 -7.85
C TYR A 76 -9.28 -5.43 -7.63
N ASP A 77 -9.30 -6.63 -8.19
CA ASP A 77 -8.10 -7.48 -8.27
C ASP A 77 -7.23 -6.97 -9.43
N ILE A 78 -5.99 -6.54 -9.15
CA ILE A 78 -5.13 -5.89 -10.16
C ILE A 78 -4.64 -6.85 -11.25
N ASN A 79 -4.65 -8.16 -10.97
CA ASN A 79 -4.19 -9.18 -11.91
C ASN A 79 -5.24 -9.43 -12.99
N THR A 80 -6.51 -9.50 -12.57
CA THR A 80 -7.66 -9.80 -13.44
C THR A 80 -8.45 -8.57 -13.86
N LEU A 81 -8.22 -7.44 -13.17
CA LEU A 81 -9.01 -6.20 -13.25
C LEU A 81 -10.50 -6.39 -12.97
N LYS A 82 -10.86 -7.51 -12.32
CA LYS A 82 -12.24 -7.82 -11.97
C LYS A 82 -12.61 -7.17 -10.65
N TYR A 83 -13.86 -6.69 -10.59
CA TYR A 83 -14.47 -6.19 -9.38
C TYR A 83 -14.57 -7.30 -8.32
N ILE A 84 -14.13 -6.99 -7.10
CA ILE A 84 -14.36 -7.81 -5.92
C ILE A 84 -15.73 -7.38 -5.36
N PRO A 85 -16.71 -8.29 -5.20
CA PRO A 85 -18.09 -7.93 -4.90
C PRO A 85 -18.36 -7.48 -3.45
N ILE A 86 -17.53 -6.57 -2.96
CA ILE A 86 -17.66 -5.90 -1.66
C ILE A 86 -17.29 -4.43 -1.84
N ALA A 87 -18.26 -3.55 -1.62
CA ALA A 87 -18.02 -2.12 -1.44
C ALA A 87 -18.06 -1.79 0.06
N LEU A 88 -17.01 -1.12 0.54
CA LEU A 88 -16.98 -0.57 1.89
C LEU A 88 -17.79 0.73 1.90
N PRO A 89 -18.75 0.92 2.83
CA PRO A 89 -19.71 2.03 2.78
C PRO A 89 -19.08 3.39 3.14
N GLN A 90 -17.81 3.42 3.51
CA GLN A 90 -17.09 4.63 3.90
C GLN A 90 -16.56 5.35 2.67
N LYS A 91 -16.98 6.62 2.49
CA LYS A 91 -16.56 7.48 1.37
C LYS A 91 -15.08 7.83 1.48
N ASN A 92 -14.62 8.10 2.70
CA ASN A 92 -13.27 8.54 2.98
C ASN A 92 -12.43 7.39 3.55
N CYS A 93 -12.08 6.42 2.70
CA CYS A 93 -11.05 5.44 3.02
C CYS A 93 -9.67 6.05 2.70
N TYR A 94 -8.81 6.23 3.70
CA TYR A 94 -7.50 6.86 3.50
C TYR A 94 -6.40 5.88 3.19
N LYS A 95 -6.48 4.66 3.77
CA LYS A 95 -5.49 3.61 3.58
C LYS A 95 -6.12 2.26 3.87
N LEU A 96 -5.74 1.27 3.08
CA LEU A 96 -6.17 -0.11 3.22
C LEU A 96 -4.92 -0.98 3.18
N SER A 97 -4.78 -1.91 4.13
CA SER A 97 -3.69 -2.87 4.11
C SER A 97 -4.16 -4.25 4.53
N ASN A 98 -3.59 -5.26 3.90
CA ASN A 98 -3.97 -6.66 4.06
C ASN A 98 -2.75 -7.56 4.18
N ASN A 99 -2.98 -8.66 4.84
CA ASN A 99 -2.14 -9.84 4.74
C ASN A 99 -3.04 -11.10 4.84
N ASN A 100 -2.43 -12.26 5.00
CA ASN A 100 -3.14 -13.54 5.06
C ASN A 100 -4.18 -13.62 6.20
N TYR A 101 -3.97 -12.88 7.29
CA TYR A 101 -4.75 -12.98 8.52
C TYR A 101 -5.47 -11.70 8.92
N VAL A 102 -5.07 -10.53 8.44
CA VAL A 102 -5.56 -9.23 8.92
C VAL A 102 -5.90 -8.34 7.75
N THR A 103 -7.01 -7.61 7.88
CA THR A 103 -7.37 -6.48 7.02
C THR A 103 -7.56 -5.27 7.91
N ALA A 104 -6.86 -4.18 7.58
CA ALA A 104 -6.92 -2.90 8.29
C ALA A 104 -7.34 -1.79 7.32
N VAL A 105 -8.36 -1.03 7.69
CA VAL A 105 -8.94 0.05 6.87
C VAL A 105 -9.02 1.32 7.70
N LEU A 106 -8.24 2.34 7.31
CA LEU A 106 -8.26 3.65 7.93
C LEU A 106 -9.29 4.53 7.24
N THR A 107 -10.20 5.10 8.03
CA THR A 107 -11.21 6.06 7.57
C THR A 107 -11.22 7.30 8.46
N GLU A 108 -12.11 8.25 8.17
CA GLU A 108 -12.35 9.42 9.03
C GLU A 108 -12.79 9.07 10.46
N ARG A 109 -13.29 7.85 10.69
CA ARG A 109 -13.71 7.38 12.01
C ARG A 109 -12.62 6.64 12.77
N GLY A 110 -11.45 6.48 12.16
CA GLY A 110 -10.33 5.72 12.71
C GLY A 110 -10.05 4.44 11.92
N LEU A 111 -9.24 3.59 12.54
CA LEU A 111 -8.72 2.35 11.96
C LEU A 111 -9.57 1.16 12.36
N PHE A 112 -10.29 0.61 11.39
CA PHE A 112 -11.00 -0.66 11.52
C PHE A 112 -10.03 -1.81 11.23
N VAL A 113 -9.85 -2.72 12.18
CA VAL A 113 -9.03 -3.92 12.02
C VAL A 113 -9.92 -5.15 12.16
N GLN A 114 -9.80 -6.07 11.19
CA GLN A 114 -10.47 -7.35 11.19
C GLN A 114 -9.43 -8.46 11.00
N ARG A 115 -9.40 -9.40 11.95
CA ARG A 115 -8.63 -10.64 11.84
C ARG A 115 -9.48 -11.77 11.29
N SER A 116 -8.83 -12.68 10.59
CA SER A 116 -9.27 -14.03 10.31
C SER A 116 -8.78 -14.91 11.45
N VAL A 117 -9.65 -15.22 12.41
CA VAL A 117 -9.30 -16.18 13.47
C VAL A 117 -10.23 -17.38 13.40
N GLU A 118 -9.64 -18.57 13.52
CA GLU A 118 -10.35 -19.85 13.68
C GLU A 118 -10.77 -20.09 15.14
N ASN A 119 -10.05 -19.49 16.10
CA ASN A 119 -10.29 -19.65 17.53
C ASN A 119 -11.28 -18.59 18.05
N LYS A 120 -12.44 -19.05 18.53
CA LYS A 120 -13.53 -18.20 19.05
C LYS A 120 -13.17 -17.37 20.28
N SER A 121 -12.08 -17.69 20.98
CA SER A 121 -11.66 -16.98 22.20
C SER A 121 -10.82 -15.73 21.94
N PHE A 122 -10.41 -15.49 20.71
CA PHE A 122 -9.57 -14.34 20.35
C PHE A 122 -10.45 -13.16 19.95
N VAL A 123 -10.03 -11.96 20.31
CA VAL A 123 -10.60 -10.74 19.74
C VAL A 123 -10.31 -10.74 18.25
N THR A 124 -11.35 -10.62 17.44
CA THR A 124 -11.24 -10.64 15.97
C THR A 124 -11.39 -9.26 15.34
N GLU A 125 -11.80 -8.27 16.13
CA GLU A 125 -12.18 -6.94 15.69
C GLU A 125 -11.62 -5.86 16.62
N LEU A 126 -11.13 -4.77 16.03
CA LEU A 126 -10.63 -3.62 16.77
C LEU A 126 -11.02 -2.34 16.02
N LEU A 127 -11.38 -1.28 16.75
CA LEU A 127 -11.49 0.08 16.22
C LEU A 127 -10.59 0.96 17.06
N LEU A 128 -9.69 1.69 16.38
CA LEU A 128 -8.71 2.55 17.02
C LEU A 128 -8.81 3.96 16.45
N GLU A 129 -8.66 4.96 17.31
CA GLU A 129 -8.38 6.33 16.87
C GLU A 129 -6.92 6.41 16.44
N VAL A 130 -6.69 6.67 15.15
CA VAL A 130 -5.39 6.56 14.50
C VAL A 130 -5.27 7.64 13.44
N ASP A 131 -4.11 8.29 13.38
CA ASP A 131 -3.79 9.22 12.27
C ASP A 131 -3.14 8.46 11.12
N GLN A 132 -2.15 7.61 11.42
CA GLN A 132 -1.44 6.79 10.44
C GLN A 132 -1.11 5.41 11.00
N PHE A 133 -0.99 4.43 10.10
CA PHE A 133 -0.64 3.06 10.50
C PHE A 133 0.24 2.35 9.46
N ILE A 134 0.93 1.32 9.92
CA ILE A 134 1.62 0.31 9.11
C ILE A 134 1.26 -1.06 9.66
N LEU A 135 0.82 -1.95 8.76
CA LEU A 135 0.66 -3.36 9.05
C LEU A 135 1.86 -4.12 8.45
N LEU A 136 2.63 -4.78 9.32
CA LEU A 136 3.82 -5.56 8.96
C LEU A 136 3.67 -6.97 9.48
N GLU A 137 3.46 -7.93 8.58
CA GLU A 137 3.16 -9.31 8.97
C GLU A 137 2.06 -9.32 10.03
N ASN A 138 2.36 -9.69 11.27
CA ASN A 138 1.40 -9.72 12.37
C ASN A 138 1.56 -8.56 13.36
N ILE A 139 2.26 -7.48 13.03
CA ILE A 139 2.43 -6.33 13.91
C ILE A 139 1.80 -5.10 13.28
N LEU A 140 0.93 -4.44 14.05
CA LEU A 140 0.36 -3.15 13.70
C LEU A 140 1.09 -2.06 14.47
N TYR A 141 1.77 -1.17 13.74
CA TYR A 141 2.28 0.08 14.28
C TYR A 141 1.33 1.20 13.88
N TYR A 142 1.03 2.10 14.81
CA TYR A 142 0.19 3.25 14.52
C TYR A 142 0.51 4.42 15.46
N ASN A 143 0.13 5.63 15.06
CA ASN A 143 0.17 6.79 15.93
C ASN A 143 -1.23 7.37 16.17
N LYS A 144 -1.40 7.95 17.36
CA LYS A 144 -2.52 8.80 17.72
C LYS A 144 -1.94 10.09 18.26
N GLN A 145 -2.10 11.18 17.51
CA GLN A 145 -1.42 12.44 17.74
C GLN A 145 0.10 12.19 17.82
N LYS A 146 0.68 12.41 18.99
CA LYS A 146 2.11 12.24 19.26
C LYS A 146 2.48 10.88 19.83
N ASP A 147 1.50 10.08 20.24
CA ASP A 147 1.74 8.78 20.86
C ASP A 147 1.87 7.69 19.80
N VAL A 148 2.88 6.83 19.97
CA VAL A 148 3.18 5.74 19.04
C VAL A 148 2.91 4.41 19.73
N TYR A 149 2.08 3.59 19.09
CA TYR A 149 1.63 2.32 19.62
C TYR A 149 2.09 1.16 18.75
N LYS A 150 2.29 0.01 19.40
CA LYS A 150 2.47 -1.31 18.77
C LYS A 150 1.36 -2.22 19.24
N CYS A 151 0.76 -2.96 18.31
CA CYS A 151 -0.21 -3.99 18.63
C CYS A 151 0.16 -5.29 17.92
N ASP A 152 0.24 -6.37 18.69
CA ASP A 152 0.51 -7.71 18.17
C ASP A 152 -0.79 -8.36 17.67
N MET A 153 -0.86 -8.60 16.36
CA MET A 153 -1.95 -9.26 15.64
C MET A 153 -2.00 -10.79 15.84
N ASN A 154 -1.12 -11.37 16.65
CA ASN A 154 -1.25 -12.76 17.13
C ASN A 154 -1.69 -12.84 18.59
N SER A 155 -1.62 -11.74 19.35
CA SER A 155 -2.08 -11.73 20.75
C SER A 155 -3.59 -11.98 20.85
N LYS A 156 -4.06 -12.60 21.94
CA LYS A 156 -5.49 -12.90 22.14
C LYS A 156 -6.37 -11.65 22.11
N ASP A 157 -5.91 -10.57 22.72
CA ASP A 157 -6.74 -9.39 23.03
C ASP A 157 -6.48 -8.18 22.10
N MET A 158 -5.47 -8.25 21.22
CA MET A 158 -5.03 -7.10 20.40
C MET A 158 -4.78 -5.81 21.21
N MET A 159 -4.28 -5.94 22.45
CA MET A 159 -4.06 -4.76 23.28
C MET A 159 -2.94 -3.90 22.71
N PRO A 160 -3.21 -2.60 22.45
CA PRO A 160 -2.16 -1.67 22.07
C PRO A 160 -1.19 -1.44 23.23
N LYS A 161 0.10 -1.44 22.90
CA LYS A 161 1.19 -1.08 23.81
C LYS A 161 1.78 0.25 23.35
N LEU A 162 1.72 1.26 24.22
CA LEU A 162 2.44 2.51 24.00
C LEU A 162 3.94 2.20 23.94
N LEU A 163 4.59 2.60 22.84
CA LEU A 163 6.03 2.49 22.66
C LEU A 163 6.73 3.72 23.23
N PHE A 164 6.30 4.90 22.80
CA PHE A 164 6.80 6.20 23.25
C PHE A 164 5.87 7.32 22.77
N THR A 165 6.07 8.50 23.35
CA THR A 165 5.43 9.75 22.94
C THR A 165 6.47 10.64 22.24
N CYS A 166 6.16 11.10 21.04
CA CYS A 166 6.99 12.05 20.30
C CYS A 166 6.79 13.47 20.84
N GLU A 167 7.82 14.30 20.79
CA GLU A 167 7.72 15.71 21.18
C GLU A 167 6.98 16.55 20.13
N TYR A 168 7.03 16.11 18.87
CA TYR A 168 6.53 16.81 17.68
C TYR A 168 5.33 16.11 17.06
N ASN A 169 4.63 16.80 16.17
CA ASN A 169 3.53 16.16 15.45
C ASN A 169 4.08 15.20 14.42
N ILE A 170 3.45 14.03 14.32
CA ILE A 170 3.85 12.98 13.36
C ILE A 170 3.09 13.24 12.06
N CYS A 171 3.83 13.43 10.97
CA CYS A 171 3.30 13.65 9.63
C CYS A 171 3.43 12.42 8.74
N GLY A 172 4.30 11.47 9.08
CA GLY A 172 4.53 10.26 8.31
C GLY A 172 4.95 9.09 9.17
N LEU A 173 4.52 7.89 8.78
CA LEU A 173 4.95 6.63 9.37
C LEU A 173 5.36 5.69 8.23
N GLN A 174 6.63 5.28 8.23
CA GLN A 174 7.20 4.32 7.29
C GLN A 174 7.94 3.23 8.06
N TYR A 175 8.07 2.03 7.49
CA TYR A 175 8.93 0.99 8.02
C TYR A 175 9.99 0.71 6.99
N SER A 176 11.27 0.70 7.34
CA SER A 176 12.38 0.27 6.46
C SER A 176 13.55 -0.24 7.29
N ASP A 177 14.34 -1.17 6.74
CA ASP A 177 15.57 -1.68 7.38
C ASP A 177 15.39 -2.16 8.83
N ASP A 178 14.28 -2.89 9.06
CA ASP A 178 13.86 -3.38 10.38
C ASP A 178 13.62 -2.24 11.41
N LEU A 179 13.33 -1.02 10.94
CA LEU A 179 13.04 0.17 11.74
C LEU A 179 11.68 0.76 11.36
N VAL A 180 10.93 1.22 12.37
CA VAL A 180 9.78 2.09 12.16
C VAL A 180 10.27 3.53 12.20
N HIS A 181 10.19 4.23 11.07
CA HIS A 181 10.52 5.63 10.92
C HIS A 181 9.27 6.50 11.04
N LEU A 182 9.36 7.54 11.87
CA LEU A 182 8.36 8.57 12.02
C LEU A 182 8.94 9.87 11.53
N PHE A 183 8.22 10.51 10.61
CA PHE A 183 8.56 11.81 10.07
C PHE A 183 7.74 12.87 10.80
N THR A 184 8.39 13.90 11.30
CA THR A 184 7.74 14.97 12.05
C THR A 184 7.58 16.24 11.22
N ASP A 185 6.71 17.14 11.67
CA ASP A 185 6.52 18.47 11.09
C ASP A 185 7.75 19.38 11.20
N CYS A 186 8.62 19.15 12.19
CA CYS A 186 9.88 19.88 12.36
C CYS A 186 11.04 19.33 11.50
N GLY A 187 10.81 18.33 10.65
CA GLY A 187 11.83 17.76 9.78
C GLY A 187 12.78 16.80 10.48
N GLU A 188 12.34 16.17 11.56
CA GLU A 188 13.08 15.11 12.24
C GLU A 188 12.52 13.73 11.92
N ILE A 189 13.41 12.73 11.94
CA ILE A 189 13.08 11.32 11.83
C ILE A 189 13.36 10.65 13.16
N PHE A 190 12.33 10.08 13.77
CA PHE A 190 12.45 9.14 14.88
C PHE A 190 12.45 7.74 14.28
N SER A 191 13.46 6.93 14.61
CA SER A 191 13.54 5.55 14.16
C SER A 191 13.51 4.62 15.35
N TYR A 192 12.53 3.73 15.39
CA TYR A 192 12.35 2.74 16.44
C TYR A 192 12.73 1.35 15.96
N ARG A 193 13.56 0.67 16.76
CA ARG A 193 13.86 -0.76 16.62
C ARG A 193 13.31 -1.52 17.83
N GLU A 194 12.93 -2.78 17.62
CA GLU A 194 12.37 -3.63 18.66
C GLU A 194 13.31 -3.86 19.86
N ASP A 195 14.62 -3.72 19.67
CA ASP A 195 15.65 -3.72 20.73
C ASP A 195 15.64 -2.45 21.62
N LYS A 196 14.58 -1.62 21.49
CA LYS A 196 14.24 -0.44 22.30
C LYS A 196 15.14 0.78 22.12
N LYS A 197 16.04 0.82 21.15
CA LYS A 197 16.77 2.05 20.84
C LYS A 197 15.96 2.93 19.89
N ILE A 198 15.39 4.01 20.40
CA ILE A 198 14.87 5.10 19.57
C ILE A 198 16.06 5.96 19.17
N SER A 199 16.28 6.13 17.87
CA SER A 199 17.28 7.08 17.35
C SER A 199 16.57 8.27 16.72
N ARG A 200 17.08 9.46 17.00
CA ARG A 200 16.63 10.72 16.40
C ARG A 200 17.67 11.19 15.40
N LYS A 201 17.23 11.56 14.20
CA LYS A 201 18.09 12.19 13.18
C LYS A 201 17.30 13.30 12.50
N MET A 202 17.95 14.40 12.18
CA MET A 202 17.36 15.40 11.29
C MET A 202 17.24 14.79 9.89
N ILE A 203 16.15 15.09 9.17
CA ILE A 203 16.06 14.77 7.75
C ILE A 203 17.18 15.57 7.07
N ASN A 204 18.25 14.88 6.69
CA ASN A 204 19.30 15.48 5.87
C ASN A 204 18.74 15.57 4.45
N CYS A 205 17.88 16.56 4.22
CA CYS A 205 17.36 16.84 2.89
C CYS A 205 18.52 17.40 2.08
N PRO A 206 18.95 16.74 0.98
CA PRO A 206 20.02 17.28 0.14
C PRO A 206 19.71 18.72 -0.23
N GLU A 207 20.73 19.60 -0.25
CA GLU A 207 20.51 21.00 -0.61
C GLU A 207 19.83 21.17 -1.98
N GLU A 208 19.98 20.18 -2.86
CA GLU A 208 19.36 20.08 -4.19
C GLU A 208 17.83 19.91 -4.12
N TRP A 209 17.31 19.29 -3.05
CA TRP A 209 15.88 19.02 -2.85
C TRP A 209 15.18 20.16 -2.11
N ILE A 210 15.94 20.97 -1.38
CA ILE A 210 15.49 22.25 -0.83
C ILE A 210 15.46 23.22 -2.00
N LYS A 211 14.26 23.59 -2.48
CA LYS A 211 14.03 24.52 -3.62
C LYS A 211 15.04 25.68 -3.67
N ARG A 212 16.19 25.46 -4.30
CA ARG A 212 17.07 26.52 -4.80
C ARG A 212 16.56 26.87 -6.18
N LYS A 213 16.31 28.16 -6.43
CA LYS A 213 15.82 28.70 -7.73
C LYS A 213 16.75 28.41 -8.94
N HIS A 214 17.85 27.66 -8.76
CA HIS A 214 18.87 27.39 -9.77
C HIS A 214 19.43 25.95 -9.76
N ALA A 215 18.68 24.94 -9.31
CA ALA A 215 19.09 23.55 -9.49
C ALA A 215 18.90 23.11 -10.95
N THR A 216 19.94 22.55 -11.56
CA THR A 216 19.86 21.74 -12.78
C THR A 216 18.68 20.78 -12.64
N LYS A 217 17.71 20.87 -13.56
CA LYS A 217 16.51 20.02 -13.52
C LYS A 217 16.95 18.56 -13.40
N PRO A 218 16.43 17.78 -12.44
CA PRO A 218 16.71 16.36 -12.40
C PRO A 218 16.35 15.78 -13.76
N ILE A 219 17.26 15.02 -14.35
CA ILE A 219 17.01 14.34 -15.61
C ILE A 219 16.12 13.15 -15.26
N PHE A 220 14.81 13.35 -15.38
CA PHE A 220 13.85 12.27 -15.27
C PHE A 220 13.72 11.58 -16.61
N GLU A 221 13.78 10.25 -16.59
CA GLU A 221 13.47 9.45 -17.76
C GLU A 221 11.95 9.45 -17.99
N GLN A 222 11.55 9.66 -19.24
CA GLN A 222 10.14 9.61 -19.61
C GLN A 222 9.72 8.15 -19.83
N LEU A 223 8.90 7.65 -18.92
CA LEU A 223 8.40 6.27 -18.99
C LEU A 223 7.28 6.11 -20.04
N ALA A 224 6.26 6.97 -20.00
CA ALA A 224 5.10 6.92 -20.88
C ALA A 224 4.45 8.31 -20.98
N VAL A 225 3.69 8.55 -22.06
CA VAL A 225 2.80 9.71 -22.20
C VAL A 225 1.38 9.24 -21.91
N LEU A 226 0.68 9.90 -20.99
CA LEU A 226 -0.75 9.65 -20.80
C LEU A 226 -1.55 10.32 -21.92
N PRO A 227 -2.71 9.76 -22.33
CA PRO A 227 -3.58 10.39 -23.31
C PRO A 227 -3.90 11.84 -22.97
N ASP A 228 -4.03 12.68 -24.00
CA ASP A 228 -4.32 14.12 -23.89
C ASP A 228 -3.30 14.91 -23.04
N GLU A 229 -2.05 14.43 -22.95
CA GLU A 229 -0.96 15.03 -22.16
C GLU A 229 -1.31 15.21 -20.67
N LYS A 230 -2.19 14.33 -20.16
CA LYS A 230 -2.61 14.38 -18.76
C LYS A 230 -1.44 14.12 -17.81
N ILE A 231 -1.50 14.78 -16.66
CA ILE A 231 -0.47 14.67 -15.63
C ILE A 231 -0.94 13.72 -14.54
N ALA A 232 -0.14 12.69 -14.26
CA ALA A 232 -0.35 11.82 -13.11
C ALA A 232 -0.09 12.60 -11.81
N VAL A 233 -1.05 12.54 -10.89
CA VAL A 233 -0.96 13.14 -9.56
C VAL A 233 -0.45 12.13 -8.55
N THR A 234 -0.79 10.86 -8.74
CA THR A 234 -0.25 9.74 -7.95
C THR A 234 0.19 8.60 -8.86
N LEU A 235 1.19 7.86 -8.40
CA LEU A 235 1.72 6.68 -9.04
C LEU A 235 1.82 5.57 -8.00
N ASP A 236 1.43 4.36 -8.38
CA ASP A 236 1.75 3.15 -7.64
C ASP A 236 2.18 2.04 -8.60
N VAL A 237 2.95 1.09 -8.09
CA VAL A 237 3.56 0.02 -8.88
C VAL A 237 3.16 -1.33 -8.31
N TYR A 238 2.66 -2.20 -9.18
CA TYR A 238 2.37 -3.59 -8.87
C TYR A 238 3.13 -4.50 -9.82
N GLU A 239 3.90 -5.44 -9.28
CA GLU A 239 4.67 -6.39 -10.08
C GLU A 239 3.78 -7.55 -10.52
N LYS A 240 3.69 -7.85 -11.83
CA LYS A 240 3.03 -9.05 -12.40
C LYS A 240 4.08 -10.05 -12.90
N LYS A 241 3.67 -11.30 -13.18
CA LYS A 241 4.58 -12.32 -13.76
C LYS A 241 5.25 -11.87 -15.07
N THR A 242 4.53 -11.12 -15.89
CA THR A 242 4.98 -10.67 -17.22
C THR A 242 5.75 -9.35 -17.19
N GLY A 243 5.82 -8.68 -16.03
CA GLY A 243 6.39 -7.35 -15.86
C GLY A 243 5.52 -6.45 -14.96
N PRO A 244 5.97 -5.22 -14.65
CA PRO A 244 5.25 -4.32 -13.77
C PRO A 244 4.02 -3.71 -14.43
N VAL A 245 3.05 -3.37 -13.61
CA VAL A 245 1.92 -2.50 -13.95
C VAL A 245 1.99 -1.28 -13.07
N ILE A 246 2.02 -0.12 -13.72
CA ILE A 246 2.07 1.17 -13.06
C ILE A 246 0.68 1.78 -13.14
N VAL A 247 0.11 2.06 -11.98
CA VAL A 247 -1.19 2.70 -11.83
C VAL A 247 -0.94 4.19 -11.70
N ALA A 248 -1.34 4.94 -12.73
CA ALA A 248 -1.22 6.38 -12.77
C ALA A 248 -2.60 7.02 -12.61
N SER A 249 -2.79 7.78 -11.54
CA SER A 249 -4.07 8.46 -11.29
C SER A 249 -3.95 9.95 -11.56
N THR A 250 -4.90 10.47 -12.32
CA THR A 250 -5.14 11.91 -12.49
C THR A 250 -6.25 12.35 -11.52
N PHE A 251 -6.67 13.61 -11.59
CA PHE A 251 -7.82 14.08 -10.82
C PHE A 251 -9.16 13.46 -11.23
N LEU A 252 -9.25 12.81 -12.40
CA LEU A 252 -10.49 12.24 -12.92
C LEU A 252 -10.35 10.81 -13.43
N GLU A 253 -9.14 10.31 -13.67
CA GLU A 253 -8.97 9.06 -14.38
C GLU A 253 -7.88 8.20 -13.75
N VAL A 254 -8.03 6.89 -13.88
CA VAL A 254 -6.96 5.92 -13.59
C VAL A 254 -6.50 5.30 -14.89
N PHE A 255 -5.19 5.34 -15.10
CA PHE A 255 -4.52 4.68 -16.21
C PHE A 255 -3.69 3.51 -15.68
N LEU A 256 -3.66 2.43 -16.45
CA LEU A 256 -2.76 1.31 -16.25
C LEU A 256 -1.70 1.35 -17.35
N ILE A 257 -0.44 1.46 -16.96
CA ILE A 257 0.71 1.36 -17.84
C ILE A 257 1.29 -0.02 -17.61
N GLU A 258 0.96 -0.96 -18.50
CA GLU A 258 1.47 -2.32 -18.44
C GLU A 258 2.79 -2.39 -19.20
N VAL A 259 3.86 -2.80 -18.52
CA VAL A 259 5.17 -3.00 -19.13
C VAL A 259 5.40 -4.49 -19.33
N GLU A 260 5.66 -4.88 -20.57
CA GLU A 260 5.81 -6.28 -20.95
C GLU A 260 7.28 -6.65 -21.02
N PHE A 261 7.85 -7.10 -19.90
CA PHE A 261 9.21 -7.64 -19.87
C PHE A 261 9.28 -9.04 -20.47
N PHE A 262 8.25 -9.86 -20.23
CA PHE A 262 8.23 -11.29 -20.55
C PHE A 262 6.89 -11.69 -21.19
N PRO A 263 6.63 -11.27 -22.45
CA PRO A 263 5.36 -11.53 -23.12
C PRO A 263 5.05 -13.03 -23.30
N GLU A 264 6.08 -13.87 -23.39
CA GLU A 264 5.98 -15.33 -23.50
C GLU A 264 5.32 -15.99 -22.28
N GLU A 265 5.39 -15.36 -21.10
CA GLU A 265 4.82 -15.90 -19.86
C GLU A 265 3.29 -15.72 -19.77
N ARG A 266 2.65 -15.02 -20.73
CA ARG A 266 1.18 -14.82 -20.79
C ARG A 266 0.38 -16.12 -20.87
N GLY A 267 0.84 -17.07 -21.69
CA GLY A 267 0.09 -18.30 -22.02
C GLY A 267 -0.13 -19.26 -20.84
N ASN A 268 0.69 -19.16 -19.79
CA ASN A 268 0.59 -20.00 -18.60
C ASN A 268 -0.18 -19.34 -17.44
N ALA A 269 -0.54 -18.06 -17.56
CA ALA A 269 -1.19 -17.29 -16.49
C ALA A 269 -2.66 -17.67 -16.25
N HIS A 270 -3.34 -18.23 -17.26
CA HIS A 270 -4.77 -18.59 -17.17
C HIS A 270 -5.04 -19.96 -16.52
N LYS A 271 -4.01 -20.78 -16.27
CA LYS A 271 -4.19 -22.06 -15.56
C LYS A 271 -4.29 -21.81 -14.04
N LYS A 272 -5.53 -21.72 -13.57
CA LYS A 272 -5.95 -21.93 -12.16
C LYS A 272 -5.14 -21.14 -11.12
N GLN A 273 -5.32 -19.83 -11.04
CA GLN A 273 -5.16 -19.14 -9.76
C GLN A 273 -6.50 -18.51 -9.40
N LYS A 274 -7.37 -19.31 -8.77
CA LYS A 274 -8.41 -18.72 -7.92
C LYS A 274 -7.63 -18.03 -6.80
N PRO A 275 -7.74 -16.71 -6.59
CA PRO A 275 -7.45 -16.19 -5.28
C PRO A 275 -8.48 -16.86 -4.38
N ASN A 276 -8.07 -17.91 -3.67
CA ASN A 276 -8.90 -18.52 -2.63
C ASN A 276 -8.88 -17.59 -1.40
N ASN A 277 -9.10 -16.30 -1.65
CA ASN A 277 -9.13 -15.24 -0.66
C ASN A 277 -10.52 -15.18 -0.04
N ILE A 278 -11.11 -16.36 0.22
CA ILE A 278 -12.34 -16.52 1.00
C ILE A 278 -12.17 -15.84 2.35
N LEU A 279 -10.97 -15.91 2.94
CA LEU A 279 -10.65 -15.25 4.20
C LEU A 279 -10.69 -13.72 4.07
N LEU A 280 -10.01 -13.13 3.08
CA LEU A 280 -10.08 -11.70 2.80
C LEU A 280 -11.52 -11.25 2.53
N PHE A 281 -12.25 -11.98 1.69
CA PHE A 281 -13.66 -11.70 1.38
C PHE A 281 -14.51 -11.70 2.65
N LYS A 282 -14.36 -12.72 3.52
CA LYS A 282 -15.02 -12.78 4.83
C LYS A 282 -14.65 -11.58 5.72
N ARG A 283 -13.38 -11.18 5.76
CA ARG A 283 -12.94 -10.02 6.56
C ARG A 283 -13.58 -8.72 6.04
N LEU A 284 -13.56 -8.51 4.73
CA LEU A 284 -14.13 -7.33 4.09
C LEU A 284 -15.67 -7.27 4.27
N LEU A 285 -16.37 -8.41 4.25
CA LEU A 285 -17.80 -8.45 4.54
C LEU A 285 -18.11 -8.01 5.98
N ARG A 286 -17.38 -8.55 6.96
CA ARG A 286 -17.55 -8.13 8.36
C ARG A 286 -17.23 -6.65 8.57
N LEU A 287 -16.16 -6.16 7.96
CA LEU A 287 -15.81 -4.74 7.97
C LEU A 287 -16.94 -3.88 7.39
N LYS A 288 -17.51 -4.29 6.26
CA LYS A 288 -18.66 -3.62 5.64
C LYS A 288 -19.86 -3.56 6.59
N GLU A 289 -20.23 -4.67 7.21
CA GLU A 289 -21.34 -4.73 8.18
C GLU A 289 -21.10 -3.80 9.36
N ARG A 290 -19.90 -3.83 9.93
CA ARG A 290 -19.50 -2.97 11.05
C ARG A 290 -19.49 -1.48 10.70
N MET A 291 -18.96 -1.12 9.54
CA MET A 291 -18.96 0.26 9.08
C MET A 291 -20.38 0.79 8.85
N ARG A 292 -21.37 -0.10 8.57
CA ARG A 292 -22.79 0.28 8.51
C ARG A 292 -23.41 0.44 9.89
N SER A 293 -23.08 -0.42 10.85
CA SER A 293 -23.63 -0.35 12.21
C SER A 293 -23.08 0.83 13.03
N THR A 294 -21.96 1.41 12.59
CA THR A 294 -21.35 2.58 13.23
C THR A 294 -21.84 3.89 12.61
N ASN A 295 -22.73 3.85 11.59
CA ASN A 295 -23.44 5.01 11.01
C ASN A 295 -24.70 5.30 11.80
#